data_AF-A0A4V1UMK1-F1
#
_entry.id   AF-A0A4V1UMK1-F1
#
_cell.length_a   1.000
_cell.length_b   1.000
_cell.length_c   1.000
_cell.angle_alpha   90.00
_cell.angle_beta   90.00
_cell.angle_gamma   90.00
#
_symmetry.space_group_name_H-M   'P 1'
#
loop_
_entity.id
_entity.type
_entity.pdbx_description
1 polymer ?
#
loop_
_entity_poly.entity_id
_entity_poly.type
_entity_poly.pdbx_seq_one_letter_code
_entity_poly.pdbx_strand_id
1 'polypeptide(L)'
;MKIKLLLITFSFPLFAIAQTYSGHVLRKDKLSIRLSEGWLNIIPVSEKAIRVQWEKDLPKEEREFVLINLPAVPPFRFSETAGQLKLSTAAVTQVDVEPMPEHAPPAVGRTVYDEL
;
A
#
# COMPACT_ATOMS: atom_id res chain seq x y z
N MET A 1 -30.79 -15.42 28.08
CA MET A 1 -29.50 -14.69 28.19
C MET A 1 -28.33 -15.39 27.49
N LYS A 2 -28.45 -16.66 27.04
CA LYS A 2 -27.33 -17.41 26.42
C LYS A 2 -27.05 -17.03 24.97
N ILE A 3 -28.08 -16.72 24.17
CA ILE A 3 -27.94 -16.35 22.75
C ILE A 3 -27.25 -15.00 22.54
N LYS A 4 -27.49 -14.01 23.42
CA LYS A 4 -26.84 -12.69 23.34
C LYS A 4 -25.34 -12.79 23.59
N LEU A 5 -24.94 -13.65 24.53
CA LEU A 5 -23.53 -13.94 24.80
C LEU A 5 -22.86 -14.60 23.59
N LEU A 6 -23.55 -15.58 22.97
CA LEU A 6 -23.07 -16.30 21.80
C LEU A 6 -22.88 -15.37 20.58
N LEU A 7 -23.78 -14.41 20.38
CA LEU A 7 -23.68 -13.41 19.31
C LEU A 7 -22.50 -12.45 19.51
N ILE A 8 -22.21 -12.02 20.74
CA ILE A 8 -21.07 -11.15 21.05
C ILE A 8 -19.73 -11.90 20.89
N THR A 9 -19.66 -13.15 21.35
CA THR A 9 -18.44 -13.96 21.17
C THR A 9 -18.18 -14.28 19.70
N PHE A 10 -19.23 -14.49 18.90
CA PHE A 10 -19.10 -14.79 17.47
C PHE A 10 -18.77 -13.55 16.61
N SER A 11 -19.12 -12.34 17.04
CA SER A 11 -18.81 -11.11 16.30
C SER A 11 -17.40 -10.56 16.57
N PHE A 12 -16.75 -10.96 17.66
CA PHE A 12 -15.40 -10.51 18.03
C PHE A 12 -14.30 -10.71 16.95
N PRO A 13 -14.18 -11.87 16.24
CA PRO A 13 -13.13 -12.05 15.24
C PRO A 13 -13.25 -11.11 14.03
N LEU A 14 -14.41 -10.52 13.77
CA LEU A 14 -14.61 -9.57 12.66
C LEU A 14 -13.84 -8.26 12.87
N PHE A 15 -13.56 -7.89 14.12
CA PHE A 15 -12.83 -6.65 14.45
C PHE A 15 -11.31 -6.85 14.56
N ALA A 16 -10.84 -8.09 14.66
CA ALA A 16 -9.43 -8.41 14.88
C ALA A 16 -8.61 -8.50 13.58
N ILE A 17 -9.26 -8.48 12.41
CA ILE A 17 -8.62 -8.62 11.10
C ILE A 17 -8.63 -7.25 10.41
N ALA A 18 -7.86 -6.30 10.93
CA ALA A 18 -7.65 -4.99 10.30
C ALA A 18 -6.18 -4.86 9.88
N GLN A 19 -5.94 -4.55 8.60
CA GLN A 19 -4.60 -4.21 8.13
C GLN A 19 -4.29 -2.75 8.48
N THR A 20 -3.17 -2.51 9.14
CA THR A 20 -2.79 -1.16 9.60
C THR A 20 -1.68 -0.60 8.74
N TYR A 21 -1.81 0.66 8.35
CA TYR A 21 -0.77 1.41 7.67
C TYR A 21 0.39 1.72 8.62
N SER A 22 1.62 1.45 8.21
CA SER A 22 2.82 1.76 9.01
C SER A 22 3.76 2.76 8.34
N GLY A 23 3.65 2.97 7.03
CA GLY A 23 4.54 3.87 6.28
C GLY A 23 4.56 3.56 4.80
N HIS A 24 5.36 4.30 4.03
CA HIS A 24 5.53 4.07 2.61
C HIS A 24 6.93 4.46 2.11
N VAL A 25 7.31 3.94 0.96
CA VAL A 25 8.55 4.24 0.26
C VAL A 25 8.23 4.49 -1.21
N LEU A 26 8.62 5.66 -1.70
CA LEU A 26 8.55 5.98 -3.12
C LEU A 26 9.85 5.54 -3.82
N ARG A 27 9.72 4.78 -4.90
CA ARG A 27 10.83 4.39 -5.78
C ARG A 27 10.58 4.91 -7.18
N LYS A 28 11.60 4.92 -8.04
CA LYS A 28 11.51 5.39 -9.42
C LYS A 28 10.44 4.65 -10.25
N ASP A 29 10.11 3.42 -9.86
CA ASP A 29 9.22 2.51 -10.58
C ASP A 29 7.89 2.24 -9.86
N LYS A 30 7.77 2.56 -8.57
CA LYS A 30 6.60 2.18 -7.76
C LYS A 30 6.45 2.96 -6.46
N LEU A 31 5.25 2.91 -5.89
CA LEU A 31 4.95 3.25 -4.51
C LEU A 31 4.77 1.96 -3.70
N SER A 32 5.59 1.76 -2.68
CA SER A 32 5.51 0.60 -1.77
C SER A 32 4.99 1.05 -0.42
N ILE A 33 3.85 0.53 0.02
CA ILE A 33 3.19 0.86 1.26
C ILE A 33 3.40 -0.28 2.24
N ARG A 34 3.95 0.01 3.42
CA ARG A 34 4.11 -0.96 4.50
C ARG A 34 2.81 -1.07 5.28
N LEU A 35 2.27 -2.27 5.33
CA LEU A 35 1.12 -2.64 6.16
C LEU A 35 1.57 -3.59 7.28
N SER A 36 0.70 -3.84 8.25
CA SER A 36 0.96 -4.74 9.40
C SER A 36 1.43 -6.15 8.99
N GLU A 37 1.01 -6.63 7.82
CA GLU A 37 1.26 -8.02 7.38
C GLU A 37 2.17 -8.13 6.13
N GLY A 38 2.79 -7.03 5.67
CA GLY A 38 3.55 -7.03 4.42
C GLY A 38 3.58 -5.70 3.67
N TRP A 39 3.74 -5.78 2.35
CA TRP A 39 3.91 -4.65 1.44
C TRP A 39 2.84 -4.60 0.35
N LEU A 40 2.16 -3.46 0.24
CA LEU A 40 1.29 -3.16 -0.88
C LEU A 40 2.07 -2.32 -1.90
N ASN A 41 2.37 -2.90 -3.05
CA ASN A 41 3.08 -2.26 -4.14
C ASN A 41 2.09 -1.74 -5.18
N ILE A 42 2.18 -0.45 -5.50
CA ILE A 42 1.43 0.23 -6.56
C ILE A 42 2.43 0.59 -7.66
N ILE A 43 2.32 -0.08 -8.80
CA ILE A 43 3.30 -0.07 -9.89
C ILE A 43 2.62 0.43 -11.16
N PRO A 44 2.97 1.62 -11.69
CA PRO A 44 2.49 2.06 -12.99
C PRO A 44 2.98 1.13 -14.10
N VAL A 45 2.06 0.60 -14.91
CA VAL A 45 2.39 -0.30 -16.03
C VAL A 45 2.26 0.43 -17.37
N SER A 46 1.32 1.38 -17.46
CA SER A 46 1.19 2.30 -18.58
C SER A 46 0.52 3.60 -18.11
N GLU A 47 0.38 4.59 -18.99
CA GLU A 47 -0.35 5.82 -18.64
C GLU A 47 -1.79 5.55 -18.18
N LYS A 48 -2.39 4.43 -18.59
CA LYS A 48 -3.79 4.05 -18.33
C LYS A 48 -3.95 2.86 -17.40
N ALA A 49 -2.85 2.27 -16.91
CA ALA A 49 -2.90 1.04 -16.12
C ALA A 49 -1.92 1.08 -14.95
N ILE A 50 -2.42 0.68 -13.78
CA ILE A 50 -1.64 0.51 -12.56
C ILE A 50 -1.81 -0.94 -12.12
N ARG A 51 -0.69 -1.57 -11.76
CA ARG A 51 -0.67 -2.86 -11.08
C ARG A 51 -0.68 -2.62 -9.58
N VAL A 52 -1.59 -3.30 -8.90
CA VAL A 52 -1.63 -3.37 -7.43
C VAL A 52 -1.19 -4.78 -7.04
N GLN A 53 -0.15 -4.89 -6.22
CA GLN A 53 0.46 -6.16 -5.83
C GLN A 53 0.64 -6.20 -4.32
N TRP A 54 -0.02 -7.15 -3.67
CA TRP A 54 0.14 -7.42 -2.24
C TRP A 54 1.19 -8.51 -2.03
N GLU A 55 2.21 -8.20 -1.23
CA GLU A 55 3.27 -9.13 -0.84
C GLU A 55 3.22 -9.32 0.67
N LYS A 56 2.80 -10.50 1.12
CA LYS A 56 2.88 -10.85 2.55
C LYS A 56 4.34 -10.95 2.97
N ASP A 57 4.61 -10.68 4.24
CA ASP A 57 5.94 -10.85 4.84
C ASP A 57 6.22 -12.34 5.11
N LEU A 58 6.19 -13.13 4.04
CA LEU A 58 6.46 -14.56 4.03
C LEU A 58 7.62 -14.83 3.06
N PRO A 59 8.38 -15.92 3.26
CA PRO A 59 9.36 -16.36 2.28
C PRO A 59 8.71 -16.50 0.90
N LYS A 60 9.37 -15.96 -0.13
CA LYS A 60 8.91 -16.10 -1.51
C LYS A 60 8.85 -17.57 -1.91
N GLU A 61 7.90 -17.91 -2.75
CA GLU A 61 7.83 -19.25 -3.33
C GLU A 61 9.05 -19.48 -4.23
N GLU A 62 9.57 -20.71 -4.28
CA GLU A 62 10.73 -21.04 -5.13
C GLU A 62 10.43 -20.88 -6.63
N ARG A 63 9.16 -20.87 -7.02
CA ARG A 63 8.72 -20.79 -8.43
C ARG A 63 7.62 -19.76 -8.57
N GLU A 64 7.96 -18.60 -9.11
CA GLU A 64 7.02 -17.53 -9.41
C GLU A 64 6.84 -17.38 -10.93
N PHE A 65 5.62 -17.09 -11.37
CA PHE A 65 5.39 -16.62 -12.73
C PHE A 65 5.86 -15.18 -12.85
N VAL A 66 7.00 -14.98 -13.51
CA VAL A 66 7.59 -13.66 -13.72
C VAL A 66 7.20 -13.11 -15.09
N LEU A 67 6.87 -11.82 -15.12
CA LEU A 67 6.66 -11.11 -16.38
C LEU A 67 8.03 -10.85 -17.02
N ILE A 68 8.35 -11.55 -18.10
CA ILE A 68 9.65 -11.43 -18.79
C ILE A 68 9.77 -10.18 -19.68
N ASN A 69 8.64 -9.61 -20.10
CA ASN A 69 8.60 -8.37 -20.86
C ASN A 69 8.06 -7.24 -19.99
N LEU A 70 8.97 -6.58 -19.27
CA LEU A 70 8.65 -5.41 -18.47
C LEU A 70 8.53 -4.19 -19.41
N PRO A 71 7.33 -3.59 -19.56
CA PRO A 71 7.21 -2.34 -20.29
C PRO A 71 8.00 -1.23 -19.58
N ALA A 72 8.44 -0.24 -20.34
CA ALA A 72 9.08 0.94 -19.75
C ALA A 72 8.14 1.59 -18.72
N VAL A 73 8.71 1.98 -17.58
CA VAL A 73 7.94 2.63 -16.51
C VAL A 73 7.40 3.96 -17.03
N PRO A 74 6.07 4.17 -17.05
CA PRO A 74 5.51 5.43 -17.48
C PRO A 74 5.80 6.52 -16.44
N PRO A 75 5.94 7.79 -16.84
CA PRO A 75 6.05 8.90 -15.90
C PRO A 75 4.82 8.93 -14.97
N PHE A 76 5.07 9.12 -13.67
CA PHE A 76 4.02 9.29 -12.67
C PHE A 76 4.36 10.43 -11.71
N ARG A 77 3.35 10.94 -11.04
CA ARG A 77 3.42 11.98 -10.02
C ARG A 77 2.96 11.39 -8.70
N PHE A 78 3.58 11.84 -7.63
CA PHE A 78 3.25 11.46 -6.26
C PHE A 78 2.98 12.71 -5.43
N SER A 79 1.95 12.63 -4.58
CA SER A 79 1.66 13.64 -3.57
C SER A 79 1.13 12.98 -2.31
N GLU A 80 1.50 13.54 -1.15
CA GLU A 80 1.11 13.06 0.16
C GLU A 80 0.37 14.15 0.94
N THR A 81 -0.66 13.74 1.66
CA THR A 81 -1.34 14.54 2.68
C THR A 81 -1.46 13.74 3.97
N ALA A 82 -1.86 14.38 5.08
CA ALA A 82 -1.99 13.72 6.38
C ALA A 82 -2.92 12.50 6.40
N GLY A 83 -3.84 12.37 5.42
CA GLY A 83 -4.79 11.25 5.34
C GLY A 83 -4.82 10.56 3.99
N GLN A 84 -3.86 10.83 3.09
CA GLN A 84 -3.92 10.24 1.76
C GLN A 84 -2.56 10.21 1.08
N LEU A 85 -2.23 9.05 0.52
CA LEU A 85 -1.20 8.89 -0.49
C LEU A 85 -1.85 8.90 -1.86
N LYS A 86 -1.32 9.71 -2.77
CA LYS A 86 -1.83 9.80 -4.14
C LYS A 86 -0.71 9.55 -5.14
N LEU A 87 -0.91 8.52 -5.96
CA LEU A 87 -0.10 8.24 -7.15
C LEU A 87 -0.96 8.47 -8.40
N SER A 88 -0.42 9.19 -9.38
CA SER A 88 -1.13 9.49 -10.63
C SER A 88 -0.20 9.37 -11.84
N THR A 89 -0.71 8.81 -12.93
CA THR A 89 -0.07 8.82 -14.24
C THR A 89 -0.76 9.88 -15.11
N ALA A 90 -0.32 10.05 -16.37
CA ALA A 90 -0.95 11.00 -17.30
C ALA A 90 -2.45 10.74 -17.53
N ALA A 91 -2.93 9.49 -17.42
CA ALA A 91 -4.32 9.12 -17.66
C ALA A 91 -5.00 8.32 -16.53
N VAL A 92 -4.28 7.95 -15.45
CA VAL A 92 -4.87 7.38 -14.21
C VAL A 92 -4.65 8.36 -13.06
N THR A 93 -5.73 8.94 -12.58
CA THR A 93 -5.66 10.09 -11.66
C THR A 93 -5.60 9.70 -10.19
N GLN A 94 -5.94 8.46 -9.81
CA GLN A 94 -6.28 8.21 -8.40
C GLN A 94 -6.13 6.74 -7.98
N VAL A 95 -5.17 6.47 -7.11
CA VAL A 95 -5.24 5.35 -6.16
C VAL A 95 -5.17 5.99 -4.78
N ASP A 96 -6.32 6.10 -4.12
CA ASP A 96 -6.41 6.63 -2.77
C ASP A 96 -6.12 5.51 -1.79
N VAL A 97 -5.10 5.70 -0.95
CA VAL A 97 -4.89 4.86 0.22
C VAL A 97 -5.15 5.73 1.44
N GLU A 98 -6.28 5.48 2.10
CA GLU A 98 -6.66 6.13 3.35
C GLU A 98 -5.99 5.39 4.51
N PRO A 99 -5.04 6.02 5.23
CA PRO A 99 -4.48 5.44 6.43
C PRO A 99 -5.54 5.53 7.55
N MET A 100 -5.85 4.39 8.16
CA MET A 100 -6.79 4.31 9.28
C MET A 100 -6.30 5.18 10.46
N PRO A 101 -7.16 6.00 11.08
CA PRO A 101 -6.71 7.01 12.05
C PRO A 101 -6.48 6.37 13.43
N GLU A 102 -5.22 6.11 13.79
CA GLU A 102 -4.84 6.07 15.21
C GLU A 102 -3.41 6.60 15.40
N HIS A 103 -3.32 7.72 16.13
CA HIS A 103 -2.12 8.47 16.52
C HIS A 103 -1.30 9.10 15.39
N ALA A 104 -1.43 10.42 15.27
CA ALA A 104 -0.53 11.25 14.47
C ALA A 104 0.95 11.00 14.84
N PRO A 105 1.82 10.60 13.89
CA PRO A 105 3.24 10.56 14.17
C PRO A 105 3.81 11.98 14.26
N PRO A 106 4.79 12.24 15.15
CA PRO A 106 5.44 13.54 15.22
C PRO A 106 6.17 13.81 13.90
N ALA A 107 6.11 15.07 13.48
CA ALA A 107 6.77 15.55 12.28
C ALA A 107 8.27 15.20 12.26
N VAL A 108 8.78 15.05 11.03
CA VAL A 108 10.19 15.11 10.59
C VAL A 108 10.88 13.77 10.31
N GLY A 109 11.04 13.49 9.01
CA GLY A 109 12.05 12.61 8.42
C GLY A 109 12.37 13.08 7.01
N ARG A 110 13.58 13.61 6.79
CA ARG A 110 14.04 14.36 5.62
C ARG A 110 13.91 13.63 4.28
N THR A 111 13.46 14.35 3.25
CA THR A 111 13.78 14.06 1.85
C THR A 111 15.29 14.17 1.66
N VAL A 112 15.94 13.07 1.30
CA VAL A 112 17.28 13.09 0.70
C VAL A 112 17.09 12.87 -0.79
N TYR A 113 17.13 13.96 -1.55
CA TYR A 113 17.63 13.91 -2.91
C TYR A 113 19.15 13.76 -2.79
N ASP A 114 19.69 12.62 -3.20
CA ASP A 114 21.08 12.58 -3.63
C ASP A 114 21.07 12.60 -5.15
N GLU A 115 21.56 13.73 -5.67
CA GLU A 115 22.11 13.86 -7.00
C GLU A 115 23.23 12.82 -7.18
N LEU A 116 23.14 12.01 -8.23
CA LEU A 116 24.21 11.60 -9.15
C LEU A 116 23.68 10.55 -10.15
#